data_AF-A0A424SV91-F1
#
_entry.id   AF-A0A424SV91-F1
#
_cell.length_a   1.000
_cell.length_b   1.000
_cell.length_c   1.000
_cell.angle_alpha   90.00
_cell.angle_beta   90.00
_cell.angle_gamma   90.00
#
_symmetry.space_group_name_H-M   'P 1'
#
loop_
_entity.id
_entity.type
_entity.pdbx_description
1 polymer ?
#
loop_
_entity_poly.entity_id
_entity_poly.type
_entity_poly.pdbx_seq_one_letter_code
_entity_poly.pdbx_strand_id
1 'polypeptide(L)'
;MYFENFPFIQYDSLGDGNPKELKNLLRRVKVRSDIRSNSSLFDTYFVREGETPEMIADRLYDNVNLHWVVLLFNDITDRYHQWPMTTGAFNKYVADKYTNINGIHHYEITETSGDRELKIDVGITNDDYPSATPITNYEYEVARQNELRNIKLLDPRFVSDFVDEFKDLVQESVF
;
A
#
# COMPACT_ATOMS: atom_id res chain seq x y z
N MET A 1 -9.58 -17.85 -0.39
CA MET A 1 -8.41 -16.97 -0.13
C MET A 1 -7.58 -16.74 -1.39
N TYR A 2 -6.72 -15.71 -1.43
CA TYR A 2 -5.89 -15.34 -2.60
C TYR A 2 -5.11 -16.51 -3.22
N PHE A 3 -4.28 -17.21 -2.43
CA PHE A 3 -3.38 -18.26 -2.92
C PHE A 3 -4.06 -19.60 -3.23
N GLU A 4 -5.32 -19.78 -2.86
CA GLU A 4 -6.03 -21.03 -3.13
C GLU A 4 -6.21 -21.27 -4.63
N ASN A 5 -6.39 -20.18 -5.39
CA ASN A 5 -6.65 -20.24 -6.83
C ASN A 5 -5.39 -20.46 -7.68
N PHE A 6 -4.20 -20.39 -7.08
CA PHE A 6 -2.95 -20.55 -7.81
C PHE A 6 -2.73 -22.01 -8.18
N PRO A 7 -2.27 -22.30 -9.41
CA PRO A 7 -1.95 -23.66 -9.82
C PRO A 7 -0.72 -24.18 -9.06
N PHE A 8 -0.56 -25.50 -9.05
CA PHE A 8 0.63 -26.12 -8.50
C PHE A 8 1.74 -26.21 -9.55
N ILE A 9 2.99 -26.14 -9.10
CA ILE A 9 4.19 -26.44 -9.88
C ILE A 9 5.02 -27.49 -9.15
N GLN A 10 5.66 -28.35 -9.94
CA GLN A 10 6.69 -29.23 -9.45
C GLN A 10 7.99 -28.43 -9.39
N TYR A 11 8.52 -28.23 -8.19
CA TYR A 11 9.75 -27.46 -7.97
C TYR A 11 10.72 -28.26 -7.11
N ASP A 12 11.91 -28.49 -7.65
CA ASP A 12 13.02 -29.08 -6.92
C ASP A 12 13.95 -27.95 -6.45
N SER A 13 13.86 -27.64 -5.16
CA SER A 13 14.69 -26.60 -4.53
C SER A 13 16.12 -27.06 -4.26
N LEU A 14 16.37 -28.38 -4.20
CA LEU A 14 17.65 -28.97 -3.78
C LEU A 14 18.46 -29.54 -4.94
N GLY A 15 17.84 -29.74 -6.11
CA GLY A 15 18.46 -30.33 -7.29
C GLY A 15 18.75 -31.82 -7.12
N ASP A 16 18.04 -32.50 -6.21
CA ASP A 16 18.23 -33.91 -5.88
C ASP A 16 17.34 -34.85 -6.70
N GLY A 17 16.52 -34.31 -7.61
CA GLY A 17 15.59 -35.06 -8.44
C GLY A 17 14.28 -35.43 -7.75
N ASN A 18 14.01 -34.90 -6.54
CA ASN A 18 12.76 -35.09 -5.82
C ASN A 18 11.94 -33.78 -5.79
N PRO A 19 11.29 -33.41 -6.91
CA PRO A 19 10.48 -32.20 -6.96
C PRO A 19 9.30 -32.29 -5.98
N LYS A 20 9.01 -31.17 -5.32
CA LYS A 20 7.85 -31.01 -4.45
C LYS A 20 6.77 -30.22 -5.16
N GLU A 21 5.52 -30.58 -4.89
CA GLU A 21 4.37 -29.85 -5.39
C GLU A 21 4.13 -28.61 -4.51
N LEU A 22 4.29 -27.42 -5.10
CA LEU A 22 4.15 -26.13 -4.43
C LEU A 22 3.15 -25.25 -5.17
N LYS A 23 2.50 -24.32 -4.46
CA LYS A 23 1.70 -23.25 -5.10
C LYS A 23 2.61 -22.37 -5.95
N ASN A 24 2.19 -22.10 -7.19
CA ASN A 24 2.99 -21.33 -8.15
C ASN A 24 2.95 -19.83 -7.87
N LEU A 25 3.77 -19.36 -6.93
CA LEU A 25 3.89 -17.93 -6.61
C LEU A 25 4.55 -17.09 -7.71
N LEU A 26 5.05 -17.71 -8.79
CA LEU A 26 5.68 -17.01 -9.91
C LEU A 26 4.65 -16.43 -10.89
N ARG A 27 3.37 -16.81 -10.78
CA ARG A 27 2.31 -16.20 -11.56
C ARG A 27 1.94 -14.84 -11.00
N ARG A 28 1.87 -13.83 -11.87
CA ARG A 28 1.46 -12.48 -11.50
C ARG A 28 0.28 -12.05 -12.37
N VAL A 29 -0.85 -11.81 -11.73
CA VAL A 29 -1.99 -11.12 -12.37
C VAL A 29 -1.85 -9.64 -12.07
N LYS A 30 -1.74 -8.83 -13.13
CA LYS A 30 -1.67 -7.37 -13.01
C LYS A 30 -3.01 -6.80 -13.44
N VAL A 31 -3.67 -6.08 -12.53
CA VAL A 31 -4.85 -5.28 -12.88
C VAL A 31 -4.45 -4.24 -13.92
N ARG A 32 -5.21 -4.14 -15.02
CA ARG A 32 -4.98 -3.18 -16.10
C ARG A 32 -4.88 -1.76 -15.53
N SER A 33 -3.97 -0.96 -16.08
CA SER A 33 -3.75 0.44 -15.67
C SER A 33 -5.04 1.27 -15.71
N ASP A 34 -5.89 1.03 -16.70
CA ASP A 34 -7.09 1.83 -16.98
C ASP A 34 -8.17 1.60 -15.93
N ILE A 35 -8.23 0.39 -15.37
CA ILE A 35 -9.13 0.07 -14.26
C ILE A 35 -8.66 0.79 -13.00
N ARG A 36 -7.34 0.83 -12.76
CA ARG A 36 -6.73 1.49 -11.58
C ARG A 36 -6.86 3.01 -11.57
N SER A 37 -6.97 3.64 -12.75
CA SER A 37 -7.11 5.09 -12.88
C SER A 37 -8.57 5.56 -12.90
N ASN A 38 -9.54 4.64 -13.00
CA ASN A 38 -10.95 4.99 -13.03
C ASN A 38 -11.46 5.35 -11.63
N SER A 39 -11.55 6.65 -11.35
CA SER A 39 -12.07 7.17 -10.08
C SER A 39 -13.51 6.77 -9.76
N SER A 40 -14.30 6.33 -10.75
CA SER A 40 -15.70 5.91 -10.52
C SER A 40 -15.82 4.52 -9.90
N LEU A 41 -14.74 3.74 -9.92
CA LEU A 41 -14.70 2.38 -9.36
C LEU A 41 -14.20 2.36 -7.91
N PHE A 42 -13.64 3.46 -7.42
CA PHE A 42 -12.99 3.52 -6.12
C PHE A 42 -13.52 4.63 -5.25
N ASP A 43 -13.71 4.31 -3.98
CA ASP A 43 -13.84 5.29 -2.92
C ASP A 43 -12.51 5.45 -2.19
N THR A 44 -12.20 6.67 -1.74
CA THR A 44 -11.07 6.92 -0.86
C THR A 44 -11.49 6.71 0.59
N TYR A 45 -10.64 6.05 1.36
CA TYR A 45 -10.87 5.78 2.77
C TYR A 45 -9.63 6.09 3.58
N PHE A 46 -9.85 6.76 4.72
CA PHE A 46 -8.80 7.05 5.68
C PHE A 46 -8.80 5.97 6.77
N VAL A 47 -7.78 5.12 6.77
CA VAL A 47 -7.61 4.01 7.71
C VAL A 47 -7.53 4.55 9.14
N ARG A 48 -8.40 4.02 10.01
CA ARG A 48 -8.42 4.37 11.43
C ARG A 48 -7.33 3.61 12.17
N GLU A 49 -6.98 4.12 13.33
CA GLU A 49 -5.96 3.49 14.16
C GLU A 49 -6.33 2.04 14.51
N GLY A 50 -5.40 1.12 14.27
CA GLY A 50 -5.57 -0.30 14.57
C GLY A 50 -6.40 -1.08 13.56
N GLU A 51 -6.94 -0.44 12.52
CA GLU A 51 -7.63 -1.15 11.45
C GLU A 51 -6.66 -1.98 10.62
N THR A 52 -7.07 -3.20 10.32
CA THR A 52 -6.36 -4.10 9.42
C THR A 52 -7.06 -4.22 8.07
N PRO A 53 -6.35 -4.61 7.00
CA PRO A 53 -6.96 -4.99 5.73
C PRO A 53 -8.11 -6.00 5.86
N GLU A 54 -8.02 -6.95 6.80
CA GLU A 54 -9.07 -7.91 7.13
C GLU A 54 -10.31 -7.25 7.69
N MET A 55 -10.15 -6.35 8.68
CA MET A 55 -11.27 -5.61 9.27
C MET A 55 -11.96 -4.73 8.23
N ILE A 56 -11.19 -4.14 7.31
CA ILE A 56 -11.74 -3.33 6.22
C ILE A 56 -12.50 -4.20 5.24
N ALA A 57 -11.96 -5.35 4.84
CA ALA A 57 -12.63 -6.27 3.94
C ALA A 57 -13.89 -6.89 4.56
N ASP A 58 -13.87 -7.19 5.85
CA ASP A 58 -15.05 -7.64 6.60
C ASP A 58 -16.15 -6.57 6.57
N ARG A 59 -15.81 -5.33 6.91
CA ARG A 59 -16.78 -4.22 6.93
C ARG A 59 -17.31 -3.84 5.54
N LEU A 60 -16.48 -3.93 4.50
CA LEU A 60 -16.81 -3.46 3.16
C LEU A 60 -17.45 -4.55 2.29
N TYR A 61 -16.96 -5.78 2.39
CA TYR A 61 -17.35 -6.88 1.52
C TYR A 61 -18.03 -8.04 2.25
N ASP A 62 -18.26 -7.92 3.57
CA ASP A 62 -18.80 -8.99 4.42
C ASP A 62 -17.96 -10.28 4.35
N ASN A 63 -16.65 -10.12 4.09
CA ASN A 63 -15.74 -11.25 3.91
C ASN A 63 -14.28 -10.89 4.19
N VAL A 64 -13.80 -11.32 5.35
CA VAL A 64 -12.39 -11.22 5.79
C VAL A 64 -11.38 -11.75 4.76
N ASN A 65 -11.76 -12.76 3.96
CA ASN A 65 -10.86 -13.39 2.99
C ASN A 65 -10.59 -12.53 1.76
N LEU A 66 -11.25 -11.38 1.62
CA LEU A 66 -11.05 -10.43 0.52
C LEU A 66 -10.07 -9.30 0.88
N HIS A 67 -9.35 -9.39 2.00
CA HIS A 67 -8.32 -8.41 2.37
C HIS A 67 -7.24 -8.23 1.30
N TRP A 68 -6.92 -9.26 0.53
CA TRP A 68 -5.95 -9.18 -0.57
C TRP A 68 -6.40 -8.24 -1.69
N VAL A 69 -7.71 -8.05 -1.89
CA VAL A 69 -8.26 -7.10 -2.87
C VAL A 69 -7.88 -5.68 -2.45
N VAL A 70 -8.05 -5.37 -1.16
CA VAL A 70 -7.64 -4.08 -0.56
C VAL A 70 -6.14 -3.85 -0.76
N LEU A 71 -5.32 -4.85 -0.48
CA LEU A 71 -3.87 -4.76 -0.66
C LEU A 71 -3.47 -4.57 -2.13
N LEU A 72 -4.11 -5.31 -3.04
CA LEU A 72 -3.77 -5.33 -4.47
C LEU A 72 -4.06 -4.00 -5.17
N PHE A 73 -5.16 -3.33 -4.84
CA PHE A 73 -5.53 -2.03 -5.42
C PHE A 73 -4.72 -0.87 -4.86
N ASN A 74 -4.10 -1.04 -3.70
CA ASN A 74 -3.20 -0.06 -3.08
C ASN A 74 -1.72 -0.36 -3.32
N ASP A 75 -1.40 -1.33 -4.18
CA ASP A 75 -0.03 -1.76 -4.48
C ASP A 75 0.80 -2.13 -3.24
N ILE A 76 0.12 -2.68 -2.23
CA ILE A 76 0.74 -3.14 -1.00
C ILE A 76 1.17 -4.60 -1.18
N THR A 77 2.49 -4.81 -1.22
CA THR A 77 3.11 -6.14 -1.24
C THR A 77 3.62 -6.54 0.13
N ASP A 78 4.04 -5.57 0.94
CA ASP A 78 4.53 -5.76 2.30
C ASP A 78 3.61 -5.07 3.29
N ARG A 79 2.71 -5.86 3.86
CA ARG A 79 1.77 -5.41 4.88
C ARG A 79 2.46 -4.84 6.12
N TYR A 80 3.63 -5.36 6.52
CA TYR A 80 4.26 -4.95 7.78
C TYR A 80 4.87 -3.56 7.71
N HIS A 81 5.30 -3.12 6.52
CA HIS A 81 5.97 -1.84 6.33
C HIS A 81 5.16 -0.82 5.54
N GLN A 82 4.21 -1.26 4.71
CA GLN A 82 3.40 -0.38 3.86
C GLN A 82 1.99 -0.15 4.41
N TRP A 83 1.58 -0.86 5.46
CA TRP A 83 0.33 -0.56 6.16
C TRP A 83 0.56 0.50 7.26
N PRO A 84 -0.39 1.42 7.50
CA PRO A 84 -0.26 2.41 8.57
C PRO A 84 -0.07 1.74 9.94
N MET A 85 0.93 2.26 10.66
CA MET A 85 1.29 1.78 11.99
C MET A 85 0.31 2.31 13.05
N THR A 86 0.16 1.56 14.13
CA THR A 86 -0.49 2.05 15.35
C THR A 86 0.37 3.14 16.00
N THR A 87 -0.23 4.01 16.82
CA THR A 87 0.51 5.11 17.46
C THR A 87 1.68 4.61 18.31
N GLY A 88 1.49 3.51 19.03
CA GLY A 88 2.56 2.89 19.84
C GLY A 88 3.72 2.36 18.99
N ALA A 89 3.42 1.66 17.89
CA ALA A 89 4.45 1.16 16.97
C ALA A 89 5.17 2.30 16.25
N PHE A 90 4.43 3.34 15.86
CA PHE A 90 4.98 4.53 15.22
C PHE A 90 5.96 5.28 16.13
N ASN A 91 5.58 5.54 17.38
CA ASN A 91 6.45 6.24 18.33
C ASN A 91 7.76 5.46 18.57
N LYS A 92 7.68 4.12 18.63
CA LYS A 92 8.86 3.27 18.71
C LYS A 92 9.71 3.35 17.43
N TYR A 93 9.09 3.26 16.26
CA TYR A 93 9.78 3.36 14.97
C TYR A 93 10.55 4.67 14.83
N VAL A 94 9.94 5.80 15.19
CA VAL A 94 10.58 7.12 15.12
C VAL A 94 11.73 7.23 16.13
N ALA A 95 11.54 6.73 17.35
CA ALA A 95 12.59 6.72 18.39
C ALA A 95 13.79 5.83 18.02
N ASP A 96 13.55 4.69 17.37
CA ASP A 96 14.60 3.77 16.94
C ASP A 96 15.35 4.29 15.70
N LYS A 97 14.66 5.04 14.83
CA LYS A 97 15.22 5.55 13.56
C LYS A 97 16.03 6.84 13.72
N TYR A 98 15.62 7.74 14.61
CA TYR A 98 16.20 9.08 14.73
C TYR A 98 16.82 9.32 16.09
N THR A 99 18.09 9.74 16.12
CA THR A 99 18.75 10.21 17.34
C THR A 99 18.11 11.50 17.90
N ASN A 100 17.61 12.37 17.02
CA ASN A 100 16.87 13.58 17.39
C ASN A 100 15.56 13.68 16.61
N ILE A 101 14.46 13.35 17.27
CA ILE A 101 13.10 13.34 16.72
C ILE A 101 12.64 14.75 16.32
N ASN A 102 13.08 15.77 17.04
CA ASN A 102 12.76 17.17 16.76
C ASN A 102 13.82 17.85 15.87
N GLY A 103 14.78 17.08 15.35
CA GLY A 103 15.75 17.58 14.38
C GLY A 103 15.07 17.95 13.07
N ILE A 104 15.60 18.96 12.40
CA ILE A 104 15.14 19.36 11.07
C ILE A 104 15.50 18.24 10.08
N HIS A 105 14.48 17.71 9.40
CA HIS A 105 14.64 16.73 8.33
C HIS A 105 14.95 17.44 7.01
N HIS A 106 14.16 18.45 6.68
CA HIS A 106 14.27 19.25 5.46
C HIS A 106 13.46 20.55 5.62
N TYR A 107 13.50 21.40 4.61
CA TYR A 107 12.70 22.61 4.51
C TYR A 107 11.71 22.49 3.35
N GLU A 108 10.50 23.01 3.54
CA GLU A 108 9.46 23.03 2.51
C GLU A 108 9.03 24.46 2.18
N ILE A 109 8.77 24.75 0.91
CA ILE A 109 8.02 25.94 0.47
C ILE A 109 6.62 25.53 0.02
N THR A 110 5.66 26.43 0.17
CA THR A 110 4.29 26.22 -0.33
C THR A 110 4.07 27.14 -1.53
N GLU A 111 3.88 26.55 -2.70
CA GLU A 111 3.54 27.24 -3.93
C GLU A 111 2.04 27.09 -4.21
N THR A 112 1.37 28.20 -4.49
CA THR A 112 -0.05 28.20 -4.85
C THR A 112 -0.19 28.33 -6.36
N SER A 113 -0.83 27.36 -7.02
CA SER A 113 -1.15 27.40 -8.44
C SER A 113 -2.65 27.20 -8.64
N GLY A 114 -3.38 28.31 -8.86
CA GLY A 114 -4.83 28.32 -8.87
C GLY A 114 -5.40 27.89 -7.51
N ASP A 115 -6.27 26.89 -7.50
CA ASP A 115 -6.88 26.32 -6.27
C ASP A 115 -6.03 25.21 -5.62
N ARG A 116 -4.79 25.01 -6.07
CA ARG A 116 -3.91 23.95 -5.55
C ARG A 116 -2.74 24.53 -4.78
N GLU A 117 -2.57 24.07 -3.55
CA GLU A 117 -1.35 24.26 -2.77
C GLU A 117 -0.41 23.07 -3.00
N LEU A 118 0.82 23.36 -3.41
CA LEU A 118 1.88 22.38 -3.63
C LEU A 118 2.98 22.64 -2.61
N LYS A 119 3.28 21.62 -1.80
CA LYS A 119 4.45 21.63 -0.91
C LYS A 119 5.65 21.09 -1.67
N ILE A 120 6.75 21.83 -1.67
CA ILE A 120 7.98 21.49 -2.39
C ILE A 120 9.12 21.42 -1.37
N ASP A 121 9.76 20.24 -1.29
CA ASP A 121 10.99 20.03 -0.53
C ASP A 121 12.15 20.77 -1.21
N VAL A 122 12.76 21.72 -0.50
CA VAL A 122 13.90 22.52 -0.97
C VAL A 122 15.25 22.02 -0.42
N GLY A 123 15.25 20.90 0.31
CA GLY A 123 16.43 20.22 0.82
C GLY A 123 16.74 20.51 2.30
N ILE A 124 17.99 20.22 2.69
CA ILE A 124 18.45 20.26 4.09
C ILE A 124 18.91 21.65 4.55
N THR A 125 19.09 22.60 3.63
CA THR A 125 19.36 24.02 3.93
C THR A 125 18.35 24.89 3.23
N ASN A 126 18.18 26.12 3.71
CA ASN A 126 17.23 27.09 3.19
C ASN A 126 17.93 28.33 2.60
N ASP A 127 19.19 28.18 2.16
CA ASP A 127 20.03 29.30 1.69
C ASP A 127 19.38 30.04 0.51
N ASP A 128 18.80 29.30 -0.43
CA ASP A 128 18.10 29.84 -1.61
C ASP A 128 16.64 30.23 -1.30
N TYR A 129 16.07 29.76 -0.19
CA TYR A 129 14.67 29.95 0.20
C TYR A 129 14.53 30.31 1.68
N PRO A 130 14.89 31.54 2.10
CA PRO A 130 14.91 31.92 3.52
C PRO A 130 13.55 31.82 4.23
N SER A 131 12.44 31.87 3.49
CA SER A 131 11.07 31.72 3.99
C SER A 131 10.57 30.28 4.05
N ALA A 132 11.41 29.28 3.74
CA ALA A 132 11.02 27.89 3.79
C ALA A 132 10.72 27.44 5.23
N THR A 133 9.70 26.62 5.38
CA THR A 133 9.25 26.09 6.66
C THR A 133 10.10 24.87 7.03
N PRO A 134 10.75 24.85 8.20
CA PRO A 134 11.47 23.67 8.66
C PRO A 134 10.49 22.55 9.01
N ILE A 135 10.72 21.36 8.48
CA ILE A 135 9.97 20.14 8.82
C ILE A 135 10.84 19.25 9.68
N THR A 136 10.32 18.84 10.84
CA THR A 136 11.02 17.93 11.75
C THR A 136 10.96 16.47 11.27
N ASN A 137 11.86 15.62 11.77
CA ASN A 137 11.82 14.18 11.52
C ASN A 137 10.46 13.57 11.93
N TYR A 138 9.89 14.01 13.05
CA TYR A 138 8.56 13.57 13.48
C TYR A 138 7.46 13.95 12.49
N GLU A 139 7.40 15.22 12.07
CA GLU A 139 6.38 15.71 11.14
C GLU A 139 6.46 15.02 9.78
N TYR A 140 7.68 14.79 9.28
CA TYR A 140 7.92 14.03 8.05
C TYR A 140 7.35 12.61 8.15
N GLU A 141 7.64 11.90 9.24
CA GLU A 141 7.14 10.53 9.41
C GLU A 141 5.62 10.48 9.63
N VAL A 142 5.03 11.47 10.30
CA VAL A 142 3.58 11.59 10.43
C VAL A 142 2.93 11.82 9.07
N ALA A 143 3.49 12.70 8.23
CA ALA A 143 2.99 12.94 6.88
C ALA A 143 3.02 11.66 6.05
N ARG A 144 4.13 10.91 6.09
CA ARG A 144 4.25 9.61 5.42
C ARG A 144 3.21 8.59 5.92
N GLN A 145 2.97 8.51 7.22
CA GLN A 145 1.91 7.64 7.74
C GLN A 145 0.52 8.07 7.27
N ASN A 146 0.25 9.38 7.17
CA ASN A 146 -1.03 9.88 6.66
C ASN A 146 -1.25 9.55 5.18
N GLU A 147 -0.19 9.56 4.36
CA GLU A 147 -0.25 9.07 2.98
C GLU A 147 -0.62 7.58 2.93
N LEU A 148 0.01 6.74 3.77
CA LEU A 148 -0.30 5.31 3.85
C LEU A 148 -1.72 5.03 4.37
N ARG A 149 -2.28 5.93 5.19
CA ARG A 149 -3.67 5.83 5.68
C ARG A 149 -4.70 6.11 4.59
N ASN A 150 -4.33 6.83 3.55
CA ASN A 150 -5.24 7.14 2.46
C ASN A 150 -5.22 6.00 1.42
N ILE A 151 -6.20 5.10 1.54
CA ILE A 151 -6.32 3.93 0.67
C ILE A 151 -7.49 4.08 -0.30
N LYS A 152 -7.38 3.41 -1.44
CA LYS A 152 -8.46 3.22 -2.41
C LYS A 152 -9.17 1.91 -2.12
N LEU A 153 -10.49 1.94 -2.08
CA LEU A 153 -11.34 0.78 -1.88
C LEU A 153 -12.20 0.58 -3.13
N LEU A 154 -12.20 -0.64 -3.67
CA LEU A 154 -13.06 -1.00 -4.80
C LEU A 154 -14.50 -0.98 -4.31
N ASP A 155 -15.39 -0.38 -5.09
CA ASP A 155 -16.82 -0.40 -4.79
C ASP A 155 -17.31 -1.86 -4.68
N PRO A 156 -18.02 -2.23 -3.60
CA PRO A 156 -18.52 -3.59 -3.38
C PRO A 156 -19.30 -4.17 -4.56
N ARG A 157 -19.93 -3.32 -5.39
CA ARG A 157 -20.68 -3.76 -6.58
C ARG A 157 -19.80 -4.45 -7.62
N PHE A 158 -18.51 -4.14 -7.68
CA PHE A 158 -17.58 -4.70 -8.66
C PHE A 158 -16.67 -5.79 -8.08
N VAL A 159 -16.73 -6.06 -6.77
CA VAL A 159 -15.80 -7.00 -6.12
C VAL A 159 -16.00 -8.43 -6.61
N SER A 160 -17.25 -8.85 -6.87
CA SER A 160 -17.54 -10.21 -7.34
C SER A 160 -16.96 -10.43 -8.73
N ASP A 161 -17.29 -9.54 -9.68
CA ASP A 161 -16.80 -9.59 -11.06
C ASP A 161 -15.27 -9.57 -11.11
N PHE A 162 -14.65 -8.72 -10.29
CA PHE A 162 -13.19 -8.64 -10.18
C PHE A 162 -12.57 -9.95 -9.67
N VAL A 163 -13.16 -10.54 -8.62
CA VAL A 163 -12.65 -11.78 -8.03
C VAL A 163 -12.76 -12.94 -9.01
N ASP A 164 -13.83 -13.00 -9.78
CA ASP A 164 -14.04 -14.07 -10.76
C ASP A 164 -13.10 -13.90 -11.97
N GLU A 165 -12.96 -12.70 -12.52
CA GLU A 165 -11.95 -12.41 -13.56
C GLU A 165 -10.53 -12.73 -13.06
N PHE A 166 -10.22 -12.36 -11.81
CA PHE A 166 -8.91 -12.67 -11.21
C PHE A 166 -8.66 -14.19 -11.15
N LYS A 167 -9.65 -14.98 -10.74
CA LYS A 167 -9.51 -16.45 -10.68
C LYS A 167 -9.28 -17.03 -12.08
N ASP A 168 -10.04 -16.57 -13.07
CA ASP A 168 -9.92 -17.03 -14.44
C ASP A 168 -8.51 -16.75 -14.99
N LEU A 169 -8.01 -15.52 -14.81
CA LEU A 169 -6.67 -15.12 -15.25
C LEU A 169 -5.54 -15.86 -14.51
N VAL A 170 -5.70 -16.16 -13.22
CA VAL A 170 -4.70 -16.93 -12.46
C VAL A 170 -4.63 -18.38 -12.96
N GLN A 171 -5.76 -18.96 -13.34
CA GLN A 171 -5.87 -20.34 -13.82
C GLN A 171 -5.50 -20.49 -15.29
N GLU A 172 -5.63 -19.42 -16.08
CA GLU A 172 -5.31 -19.43 -17.50
C GLU A 172 -3.89 -19.95 -17.73
N SER A 173 -3.77 -20.96 -18.60
CA SER A 173 -2.48 -21.55 -18.94
C SER A 173 -1.79 -20.64 -19.95
N VAL A 174 -0.64 -20.10 -19.58
CA VAL A 174 0.26 -19.43 -20.52
C VAL A 174 0.90 -20.53 -21.37
N PHE A 175 0.20 -20.94 -22.42
CA PHE A 175 0.73 -21.80 -23.47
C PHE A 175 1.62 -20.98 -24.41
#